data_AF-A0A2E7BQK1-F1
#
_entry.id   AF-A0A2E7BQK1-F1
#
_cell.length_a   1.000
_cell.length_b   1.000
_cell.length_c   1.000
_cell.angle_alpha   90.00
_cell.angle_beta   90.00
_cell.angle_gamma   90.00
#
_symmetry.space_group_name_H-M   'P 1'
#
loop_
_entity.id
_entity.type
_entity.pdbx_description
1 polymer ?
#
loop_
_entity_poly.entity_id
_entity_poly.type
_entity_poly.pdbx_seq_one_letter_code
_entity_poly.pdbx_strand_id
1 'polypeptide(L)' 'MFDTLRSGFQNARLSFQGKRSLTEADIESALKEIRLSLLEADVEFGVVQSFLARVKEKALGEVVKLETRS' A
#
# COMPACT_ATOMS: atom_id res chain seq x y z
N MET A 1 -11.00 -15.13 4.21
CA MET A 1 -10.08 -15.05 3.03
C MET A 1 -9.99 -13.62 2.50
N PHE A 2 -11.09 -12.89 2.33
CA PHE A 2 -11.03 -11.47 1.93
C PHE A 2 -10.71 -10.50 3.08
N ASP A 3 -10.90 -10.94 4.33
CA ASP A 3 -10.67 -10.13 5.53
C ASP A 3 -9.18 -9.87 5.81
N THR A 4 -8.30 -10.81 5.45
CA THR A 4 -6.84 -10.67 5.57
C THR A 4 -6.30 -9.63 4.60
N LEU A 5 -6.78 -9.65 3.35
CA LEU A 5 -6.53 -8.60 2.36
C LEU A 5 -7.01 -7.24 2.88
N ARG A 6 -8.28 -7.17 3.30
CA ARG A 6 -8.85 -5.92 3.84
C ARG A 6 -8.02 -5.35 4.98
N SER A 7 -7.59 -6.20 5.91
CA SER A 7 -6.77 -5.79 7.06
C SER A 7 -5.42 -5.22 6.63
N GLY A 8 -4.72 -5.88 5.70
CA GLY A 8 -3.42 -5.41 5.20
C GLY A 8 -3.51 -4.04 4.52
N PHE A 9 -4.49 -3.85 3.64
CA PHE A 9 -4.70 -2.55 2.98
C PHE A 9 -5.18 -1.47 3.95
N GLN A 10 -5.97 -1.83 4.97
CA GLN A 10 -6.43 -0.88 5.98
C GLN A 10 -5.26 -0.40 6.85
N ASN A 11 -4.37 -1.30 7.28
CA ASN A 11 -3.17 -0.95 8.04
C ASN A 11 -2.23 -0.05 7.23
N ALA A 12 -1.98 -0.41 5.96
CA ALA A 12 -1.20 0.42 5.05
C ALA A 12 -1.80 1.83 4.91
N ARG A 13 -3.13 1.95 4.80
CA ARG A 13 -3.80 3.26 4.74
C ARG A 13 -3.69 4.06 6.04
N LEU A 14 -3.84 3.40 7.19
CA LEU A 14 -3.67 4.02 8.50
C LEU A 14 -2.25 4.58 8.67
N SER A 15 -1.24 3.90 8.13
CA SER A 15 0.16 4.36 8.17
C SER A 15 0.40 5.70 7.45
N PHE A 16 -0.50 6.08 6.54
CA PHE A 16 -0.48 7.34 5.81
C PHE A 16 -1.36 8.42 6.42
N GLN A 17 -2.27 8.05 7.33
CA GLN A 17 -3.22 8.98 7.92
C GLN A 17 -2.50 10.01 8.80
N GLY A 18 -2.84 11.29 8.64
CA GLY A 18 -2.21 12.39 9.38
C GLY A 18 -0.86 12.87 8.81
N LYS A 19 -0.29 12.20 7.80
CA LYS A 19 0.93 12.65 7.11
C LYS A 19 0.55 13.61 5.97
N ARG A 20 1.18 14.78 5.95
CA ARG A 20 1.00 15.80 4.89
C ARG A 20 1.85 15.53 3.64
N SER A 21 2.93 14.77 3.81
CA SER A 21 3.83 14.32 2.75
C SER A 21 4.27 12.90 3.08
N LEU A 22 4.39 12.05 2.06
CA LEU A 22 4.87 10.69 2.21
C LEU A 22 6.32 10.64 1.74
N THR A 23 7.19 10.06 2.56
CA THR A 23 8.57 9.79 2.18
C THR A 23 8.67 8.45 1.47
N GLU A 24 9.77 8.21 0.75
CA GLU A 24 10.01 6.90 0.13
C GLU A 24 10.03 5.76 1.16
N ALA A 25 10.52 6.03 2.37
CA ALA A 25 10.53 5.08 3.48
C ALA A 25 9.12 4.70 3.96
N ASP A 26 8.17 5.65 3.94
CA ASP A 26 6.77 5.40 4.28
C ASP A 26 6.11 4.48 3.24
N ILE A 27 6.36 4.77 1.95
CA ILE A 27 5.84 3.97 0.84
C ILE A 27 6.41 2.55 0.92
N GLU A 28 7.71 2.40 1.16
CA GLU A 28 8.34 1.08 1.25
C GLU A 28 7.79 0.24 2.42
N SER A 29 7.54 0.88 3.56
CA SER A 29 6.97 0.20 4.74
C SER A 29 5.56 -0.29 4.47
N ALA A 30 4.70 0.53 3.85
CA ALA A 30 3.36 0.13 3.47
C ALA A 30 3.33 -0.97 2.40
N LEU A 31 4.25 -0.92 1.42
CA LEU A 31 4.37 -1.97 0.40
C LEU A 31 4.78 -3.32 1.02
N LYS A 32 5.56 -3.33 2.10
CA LYS A 32 5.91 -4.57 2.83
C LYS A 32 4.68 -5.20 3.49
N GLU A 33 3.81 -4.40 4.12
CA GLU A 33 2.57 -4.91 4.70
C GLU A 33 1.62 -5.46 3.63
N ILE A 34 1.47 -4.75 2.51
CA ILE A 34 0.65 -5.20 1.39
C ILE A 34 1.20 -6.51 0.80
N ARG A 35 2.52 -6.63 0.67
CA ARG A 35 3.17 -7.86 0.19
C ARG A 35 2.82 -9.06 1.08
N LEU A 36 2.93 -8.91 2.41
CA LEU A 36 2.62 -9.96 3.36
C LEU A 36 1.15 -10.40 3.21
N SER A 37 0.24 -9.43 3.21
CA SER A 37 -1.19 -9.67 3.08
C SER A 37 -1.58 -10.38 1.78
N LEU A 38 -0.93 -10.04 0.66
CA LEU A 38 -1.17 -10.71 -0.62
C LEU A 38 -0.69 -12.17 -0.61
N LEU A 39 0.46 -12.44 0.01
CA LEU A 39 0.97 -13.81 0.12
C LEU A 39 0.12 -14.67 1.06
N GLU A 40 -0.37 -14.10 2.17
CA GLU A 40 -1.30 -14.75 3.10
C GLU A 40 -2.67 -15.04 2.48
N ALA A 41 -3.02 -14.35 1.40
CA ALA A 41 -4.25 -14.55 0.65
C ALA A 41 -4.10 -15.55 -0.52
N ASP A 42 -3.02 -16.33 -0.53
CA ASP A 42 -2.68 -17.31 -1.58
C ASP A 42 -2.52 -16.69 -2.99
N VAL A 43 -2.05 -15.44 -3.08
CA VAL A 43 -1.72 -14.81 -4.36
C VAL A 43 -0.33 -15.25 -4.83
N GLU A 44 -0.23 -15.60 -6.12
CA GLU A 44 1.02 -16.03 -6.75
C GLU A 44 2.10 -14.91 -6.71
N PHE A 45 3.35 -15.31 -6.45
CA PHE A 45 4.46 -14.40 -6.19
C PHE A 45 4.79 -13.44 -7.35
N GLY A 46 4.77 -13.92 -8.58
CA GLY A 46 4.95 -13.10 -9.78
C GLY A 46 3.86 -12.04 -9.95
N VAL A 47 2.60 -12.38 -9.65
CA VAL A 47 1.50 -11.40 -9.59
C VAL A 47 1.78 -10.33 -8.54
N VAL A 48 2.19 -10.73 -7.33
CA VAL A 48 2.52 -9.81 -6.24
C VAL A 48 3.66 -8.86 -6.62
N GLN A 49 4.76 -9.38 -7.17
CA GLN A 49 5.91 -8.58 -7.61
C GLN A 49 5.50 -7.55 -8.67
N SER A 50 4.79 -7.97 -9.71
CA SER A 50 4.36 -7.08 -10.79
C SER A 50 3.36 -6.03 -10.31
N PHE A 51 2.51 -6.36 -9.33
CA PHE A 51 1.57 -5.43 -8.72
C PHE A 51 2.31 -4.37 -7.89
N LEU A 52 3.20 -4.79 -6.99
CA LEU A 52 3.96 -3.88 -6.13
C LEU A 52 4.88 -2.95 -6.93
N ALA A 53 5.51 -3.44 -8.01
CA ALA A 53 6.33 -2.61 -8.89
C ALA A 53 5.51 -1.47 -9.54
N ARG A 54 4.32 -1.79 -10.06
CA ARG A 54 3.40 -0.81 -10.64
C ARG A 54 2.90 0.21 -9.61
N VAL A 55 2.62 -0.25 -8.38
CA VAL A 55 2.21 0.66 -7.29
C VAL A 55 3.35 1.57 -6.88
N LYS A 56 4.59 1.06 -6.76
CA LYS A 56 5.76 1.86 -6.40
C LYS A 56 6.03 2.94 -7.45
N GLU A 57 5.98 2.59 -8.74
CA GLU A 57 6.18 3.54 -9.84
C GLU A 57 5.16 4.70 -9.80
N LYS A 58 3.89 4.39 -9.55
CA LYS A 58 2.82 5.40 -9.42
C LYS A 58 2.90 6.21 -8.13
N ALA A 59 3.37 5.61 -7.04
CA ALA A 59 3.44 6.29 -5.74
C ALA A 59 4.61 7.29 -5.68
N LEU A 60 5.68 7.06 -6.46
CA LEU A 60 6.83 7.95 -6.51
C LEU A 60 6.54 9.17 -7.41
N GLY A 61 6.56 10.36 -6.82
CA GLY A 61 6.43 11.63 -7.55
C GLY A 61 5.00 12.07 -7.84
N GLU A 62 4.00 11.32 -7.38
CA GLU A 62 2.60 11.70 -7.56
C GLU A 62 2.11 12.62 -6.42
N VAL A 63 1.58 13.79 -6.80
CA VAL A 63 1.00 14.75 -5.85
C VAL A 63 -0.49 14.49 -5.73
N VAL A 64 -0.89 13.81 -4.66
CA VAL A 64 -2.28 13.47 -4.39
C VAL A 64 -2.98 14.64 -3.70
N LYS A 65 -4.11 15.10 -4.24
CA LYS A 65 -4.96 16.10 -3.56
C LYS A 65 -5.66 15.43 -2.38
N LEU A 66 -5.30 15.81 -1.16
CA LEU A 66 -6.01 15.39 0.04
C LEU A 66 -7.34 16.14 0.12
N GLU A 67 -8.41 15.52 -0.37
CA GLU A 67 -9.76 16.02 -0.10
C GLU A 67 -10.16 15.60 1.31
N THR A 68 -10.03 16.53 2.25
CA THR A 68 -10.64 16.35 3.57
C THR A 68 -12.15 16.49 3.38
N ARG A 69 -12.88 15.35 3.35
CA ARG A 69 -14.32 15.40 3.59
C ARG A 69 -14.50 15.65 5.08
N SER A 70 -14.82 16.91 5.39
CA SER A 70 -15.31 17.33 6.69
C SER A 70 -16.68 16.77 6.97
#